data_AF-A0AAW6B185-F1
#
_entry.id   AF-A0AAW6B185-F1
#
_cell.length_a   1.000
_cell.length_b   1.000
_cell.length_c   1.000
_cell.angle_alpha   90.00
_cell.angle_beta   90.00
_cell.angle_gamma   90.00
#
_symmetry.space_group_name_H-M   'P 1'
#
loop_
_entity.id
_entity.type
_entity.pdbx_description
1 polymer ?
#
loop_
_entity_poly.entity_id
_entity_poly.type
_entity_poly.pdbx_seq_one_letter_code
_entity_poly.pdbx_strand_id
1 'polypeptide(L)'
;MIRESRVILKRIQKLSNHSNTRILTLKGCLINPETSQSISCHHDYGRELGAIIDGLVRDGYLVRLEDFKVALTDKGLHPYKVKWEEAKHFLLHSILIPVIVSALTTLLTLWLKTPL
;
A
#
# COMPACT_ATOMS: atom_id res chain seq x y z
N MET A 1 -1.77 -7.51 0.42
CA MET A 1 -0.53 -7.59 -0.39
C MET A 1 0.25 -8.86 -0.05
N ILE A 2 0.33 -9.77 -1.03
CA ILE A 2 1.09 -11.03 -0.98
C ILE A 2 2.61 -10.79 -1.15
N ARG A 3 3.42 -11.84 -1.00
CA ARG A 3 4.89 -11.75 -0.98
C ARG A 3 5.44 -11.28 -2.33
N GLU A 4 4.90 -11.79 -3.41
CA GLU A 4 5.32 -11.58 -4.80
C GLU A 4 5.10 -10.13 -5.19
N SER A 5 3.90 -9.59 -4.92
CA SER A 5 3.58 -8.16 -5.09
C SER A 5 4.53 -7.25 -4.30
N ARG A 6 4.93 -7.67 -3.08
CA ARG A 6 5.90 -6.90 -2.27
C ARG A 6 7.28 -6.86 -2.93
N VAL A 7 7.74 -7.98 -3.49
CA VAL A 7 9.04 -8.07 -4.16
C VAL A 7 9.04 -7.21 -5.43
N ILE A 8 8.01 -7.32 -6.26
CA ILE A 8 7.87 -6.52 -7.48
C ILE A 8 7.79 -5.03 -7.15
N LEU A 9 6.98 -4.63 -6.16
CA LEU A 9 6.89 -3.23 -5.74
C LEU A 9 8.26 -2.67 -5.31
N LYS A 10 9.06 -3.45 -4.55
CA LYS A 10 10.42 -3.04 -4.16
C LYS A 10 11.36 -2.89 -5.36
N ARG A 11 11.27 -3.79 -6.35
CA ARG A 11 12.06 -3.70 -7.60
C ARG A 11 11.70 -2.43 -8.38
N ILE A 12 10.41 -2.12 -8.47
CA ILE A 12 9.91 -0.88 -9.08
C ILE A 12 10.41 0.36 -8.34
N GLN A 13 10.32 0.39 -7.01
CA GLN A 13 10.86 1.47 -6.17
C GLN A 13 12.36 1.70 -6.38
N LYS A 14 13.13 0.61 -6.47
CA LYS A 14 14.57 0.69 -6.72
C LYS A 14 14.85 1.27 -8.11
N LEU A 15 14.14 0.79 -9.13
CA LEU A 15 14.28 1.30 -10.50
C LEU A 15 13.85 2.76 -10.62
N SER A 16 12.83 3.19 -9.90
CA SER A 16 12.35 4.58 -9.91
C SER A 16 13.16 5.53 -9.02
N ASN A 17 14.22 5.03 -8.37
CA ASN A 17 14.98 5.77 -7.36
C ASN A 17 14.08 6.42 -6.28
N HIS A 18 13.06 5.69 -5.82
CA HIS A 18 12.07 6.20 -4.86
C HIS A 18 11.40 7.52 -5.29
N SER A 19 11.19 7.70 -6.60
CA SER A 19 10.43 8.83 -7.15
C SER A 19 9.27 8.35 -8.03
N ASN A 20 8.49 9.28 -8.57
CA ASN A 20 7.37 9.02 -9.47
C ASN A 20 7.83 8.78 -10.94
N THR A 21 8.98 8.13 -11.12
CA THR A 21 9.46 7.75 -12.45
C THR A 21 8.57 6.68 -13.06
N ARG A 22 8.40 6.78 -14.37
CA ARG A 22 7.62 5.84 -15.19
C ARG A 22 8.43 4.57 -15.42
N ILE A 23 7.82 3.42 -15.17
CA ILE A 23 8.43 2.11 -15.40
C ILE A 23 7.66 1.38 -16.50
N LEU A 24 8.40 0.86 -17.48
CA LEU A 24 7.86 0.01 -18.54
C LEU A 24 7.82 -1.46 -18.07
N THR A 25 6.77 -2.15 -18.43
CA THR A 25 6.47 -3.54 -18.08
C THR A 25 6.36 -4.38 -19.35
N LEU A 26 7.51 -4.73 -19.93
CA LEU A 26 7.57 -5.35 -21.26
C LEU A 26 8.14 -6.76 -21.18
N LYS A 27 7.43 -7.75 -21.74
CA LYS A 27 7.90 -9.14 -21.91
C LYS A 27 8.48 -9.80 -20.64
N GLY A 28 7.93 -9.49 -19.47
CA GLY A 28 8.45 -10.02 -18.20
C GLY A 28 9.61 -9.21 -17.61
N CYS A 29 9.89 -8.03 -18.13
CA CYS A 29 10.93 -7.12 -17.62
C CYS A 29 10.33 -5.82 -17.10
N LEU A 30 10.98 -5.27 -16.07
CA LEU A 30 10.75 -3.92 -15.56
C LEU A 30 11.87 -3.03 -16.07
N ILE A 31 11.55 -1.90 -16.70
CA ILE A 31 12.55 -1.03 -17.35
C ILE A 31 12.30 0.42 -16.92
N ASN A 32 13.35 1.10 -16.47
CA ASN A 32 13.34 2.55 -16.33
C ASN A 32 13.83 3.18 -17.66
N PRO A 33 12.96 3.89 -18.39
CA PRO A 33 13.31 4.51 -19.67
C PRO A 33 14.27 5.71 -19.52
N GLU A 34 14.33 6.35 -18.34
CA GLU A 34 15.20 7.51 -18.09
C GLU A 34 16.65 7.10 -17.86
N THR A 35 16.86 5.95 -17.20
CA THR A 35 18.21 5.44 -16.86
C THR A 35 18.64 4.25 -17.72
N SER A 36 17.75 3.73 -18.58
CA SER A 36 17.93 2.48 -19.33
C SER A 36 18.21 1.24 -18.47
N GLN A 37 18.01 1.33 -17.14
CA GLN A 37 18.16 0.19 -16.26
C GLN A 37 16.97 -0.76 -16.41
N SER A 38 17.24 -2.06 -16.37
CA SER A 38 16.21 -3.08 -16.46
C SER A 38 16.43 -4.20 -15.45
N ILE A 39 15.32 -4.79 -15.01
CA ILE A 39 15.30 -5.98 -14.17
C ILE A 39 14.44 -7.02 -14.88
N SER A 40 15.08 -8.11 -15.30
CA SER A 40 14.34 -9.28 -15.80
C SER A 40 13.62 -9.95 -14.65
N CYS A 41 12.30 -10.09 -14.79
CA CYS A 41 11.43 -10.82 -13.89
C CYS A 41 10.87 -12.09 -14.57
N HIS A 42 11.33 -12.39 -15.78
CA HIS A 42 10.79 -13.45 -16.62
C HIS A 42 10.98 -14.85 -16.00
N HIS A 43 12.14 -15.12 -15.41
CA HIS A 43 12.41 -16.42 -14.79
C HIS A 43 11.72 -16.58 -13.43
N ASP A 44 11.52 -15.47 -12.71
CA ASP A 44 10.93 -15.48 -11.37
C ASP A 44 9.40 -15.57 -11.41
N TYR A 45 8.77 -14.88 -12.38
CA TYR A 45 7.32 -14.68 -12.41
C TYR A 45 6.69 -14.94 -13.77
N GLY A 46 7.47 -15.09 -14.84
CA GLY A 46 6.99 -15.44 -16.19
C GLY A 46 5.73 -14.67 -16.62
N ARG A 47 4.64 -15.41 -16.80
CA ARG A 47 3.31 -14.89 -17.21
C ARG A 47 2.53 -14.23 -16.06
N GLU A 48 2.87 -14.51 -14.81
CA GLU A 48 2.20 -13.97 -13.63
C GLU A 48 2.58 -12.52 -13.33
N LEU A 49 3.70 -12.03 -13.90
CA LEU A 49 4.13 -10.65 -13.69
C LEU A 49 3.03 -9.65 -14.03
N GLY A 50 2.31 -9.86 -15.14
CA GLY A 50 1.19 -9.00 -15.54
C GLY A 50 0.11 -8.95 -14.46
N ALA A 51 -0.33 -10.11 -13.97
CA ALA A 51 -1.33 -10.20 -12.91
C ALA A 51 -0.86 -9.57 -11.60
N ILE A 52 0.44 -9.68 -11.26
CA ILE A 52 1.02 -9.02 -10.08
C ILE A 52 0.98 -7.50 -10.23
N ILE A 53 1.34 -6.98 -11.41
CA ILE A 53 1.28 -5.55 -11.71
C ILE A 53 -0.17 -5.06 -11.66
N ASP A 54 -1.11 -5.79 -12.26
CA ASP A 54 -2.54 -5.43 -12.22
C ASP A 54 -3.08 -5.44 -10.79
N GLY A 55 -2.66 -6.40 -9.96
CA GLY A 55 -2.98 -6.42 -8.54
C GLY A 55 -2.44 -5.19 -7.81
N LEU A 56 -1.20 -4.77 -8.09
CA LEU A 56 -0.60 -3.57 -7.51
C LEU A 56 -1.28 -2.27 -7.98
N VAL A 57 -1.74 -2.21 -9.22
CA VAL A 57 -2.55 -1.10 -9.75
C VAL A 57 -3.90 -1.05 -9.05
N ARG A 58 -4.62 -2.18 -8.99
CA ARG A 58 -5.92 -2.29 -8.33
C ARG A 58 -5.86 -1.91 -6.85
N ASP A 59 -4.79 -2.31 -6.15
CA ASP A 59 -4.59 -2.00 -4.74
C ASP A 59 -4.11 -0.54 -4.50
N GLY A 60 -3.91 0.24 -5.57
CA GLY A 60 -3.54 1.66 -5.54
C GLY A 60 -2.06 1.93 -5.24
N TYR A 61 -1.19 0.92 -5.31
CA TYR A 61 0.27 1.10 -5.15
C TYR A 61 0.92 1.62 -6.45
N LEU A 62 0.32 1.32 -7.59
CA LEU A 62 0.75 1.79 -8.90
C LEU A 62 -0.40 2.50 -9.60
N VAL A 63 -0.07 3.43 -10.48
CA VAL A 63 -1.01 3.99 -11.46
C VAL A 63 -0.63 3.50 -12.84
N ARG A 64 -1.61 3.00 -13.59
CA ARG A 64 -1.44 2.60 -14.99
C ARG A 64 -1.58 3.84 -15.87
N LEU A 65 -0.53 4.15 -16.61
CA LEU A 65 -0.49 5.28 -17.54
C LEU A 65 -0.86 4.84 -18.96
N GLU A 66 -0.31 3.70 -19.39
CA GLU A 66 -0.53 3.07 -20.70
C GLU A 66 -0.48 1.54 -20.52
N ASP A 67 -0.81 0.76 -21.55
CA ASP A 67 -0.93 -0.71 -21.50
C ASP A 67 0.31 -1.43 -20.96
N PHE A 68 1.49 -0.81 -21.07
CA PHE A 68 2.76 -1.37 -20.58
C PHE A 68 3.51 -0.41 -19.66
N LYS A 69 2.86 0.62 -19.13
CA LYS A 69 3.52 1.70 -18.40
C LYS A 69 2.83 1.98 -17.07
N VAL A 70 3.61 1.93 -16.01
CA VAL A 70 3.13 2.18 -14.64
C VAL A 70 4.02 3.20 -13.94
N ALA A 71 3.47 3.90 -12.95
CA ALA A 71 4.22 4.78 -12.07
C ALA A 71 3.82 4.54 -10.61
N LEU A 72 4.68 4.94 -9.67
CA LEU A 72 4.40 4.80 -8.24
C LEU A 72 3.44 5.89 -7.77
N THR A 73 2.44 5.50 -7.00
CA THR A 73 1.64 6.45 -6.21
C THR A 73 2.35 6.77 -4.89
N ASP A 74 1.85 7.74 -4.14
CA ASP A 74 2.34 8.03 -2.77
C ASP A 74 2.25 6.79 -1.86
N LYS A 75 1.18 6.00 -2.02
CA LYS A 75 1.01 4.71 -1.36
C LYS A 75 2.05 3.69 -1.82
N GLY A 76 2.37 3.67 -3.10
CA GLY A 76 3.44 2.88 -3.69
C GLY A 76 4.83 3.23 -3.16
N LEU A 77 5.10 4.51 -2.94
CA LEU A 77 6.36 5.02 -2.38
C LEU A 77 6.53 4.67 -0.90
N HIS A 78 5.44 4.72 -0.15
CA HIS A 78 5.47 4.54 1.30
C HIS A 78 4.46 3.50 1.83
N PRO A 79 4.53 2.23 1.36
CA PRO A 79 3.51 1.23 1.65
C PRO A 79 3.40 0.90 3.14
N TYR A 80 4.50 1.00 3.89
CA TYR A 80 4.52 0.75 5.34
C TYR A 80 3.96 1.92 6.15
N LYS A 81 4.19 3.17 5.71
CA LYS A 81 3.61 4.35 6.39
C LYS A 81 2.09 4.33 6.25
N VAL A 82 1.58 4.05 5.06
CA VAL A 82 0.12 3.97 4.81
C VAL A 82 -0.51 2.87 5.67
N LYS A 83 0.06 1.67 5.69
CA LYS A 83 -0.46 0.58 6.55
C LYS A 83 -0.42 0.90 8.03
N TRP A 84 0.60 1.66 8.46
CA TRP A 84 0.71 2.08 9.85
C TRP A 84 -0.39 3.08 10.22
N GLU A 85 -0.69 4.04 9.35
CA GLU A 85 -1.80 4.98 9.56
C GLU A 85 -3.16 4.27 9.54
N GLU A 86 -3.37 3.31 8.63
CA GLU A 86 -4.57 2.46 8.62
C GLU A 86 -4.71 1.66 9.93
N ALA A 87 -3.62 1.07 10.42
CA ALA A 87 -3.63 0.31 11.67
C ALA A 87 -3.90 1.20 12.89
N LYS A 88 -3.31 2.39 12.96
CA LYS A 88 -3.62 3.38 14.01
C LYS A 88 -5.09 3.76 14.00
N HIS A 89 -5.62 4.10 12.83
CA HIS A 89 -7.02 4.50 12.69
C HIS A 89 -7.96 3.36 13.12
N PHE A 90 -7.64 2.12 12.75
CA PHE A 90 -8.37 0.95 13.19
C PHE A 90 -8.37 0.77 14.71
N LEU A 91 -7.20 0.89 15.36
CA LEU A 91 -7.08 0.76 16.82
C LEU A 91 -7.83 1.86 17.56
N LEU A 92 -7.72 3.11 17.08
CA LEU A 92 -8.44 4.24 17.67
C LEU A 92 -9.95 4.03 17.57
N HIS A 93 -10.45 3.73 16.38
CA HIS A 93 -11.88 3.65 16.15
C HIS A 93 -12.53 2.39 16.72
N SER A 94 -11.83 1.25 16.71
CA SER A 94 -12.42 -0.05 17.08
C SER A 94 -12.23 -0.39 18.56
N ILE A 95 -11.23 0.21 19.23
CA ILE A 95 -10.90 -0.12 20.63
C ILE A 95 -11.02 1.13 21.50
N LEU A 96 -10.28 2.20 21.17
CA LEU A 96 -10.19 3.36 22.06
C LEU A 96 -11.53 4.09 22.19
N ILE A 97 -12.22 4.37 21.08
CA ILE A 97 -13.50 5.07 21.09
C ILE A 97 -14.55 4.29 21.91
N PRO A 98 -14.81 2.99 21.68
CA PRO A 98 -15.76 2.23 22.50
C PRO A 98 -15.42 2.22 23.99
N VAL A 99 -14.14 2.10 24.35
CA VAL A 99 -13.70 2.12 25.76
C VAL A 99 -13.99 3.49 26.41
N ILE A 100 -13.66 4.59 25.73
CA ILE A 100 -13.95 5.94 26.22
C ILE A 100 -15.45 6.14 26.38
N VAL A 101 -16.24 5.75 25.38
CA VAL A 101 -17.71 5.85 25.44
C VAL A 101 -18.24 5.05 26.63
N SER A 102 -17.79 3.81 26.83
CA SER A 102 -18.18 2.97 27.96
C SER A 102 -17.82 3.58 29.32
N ALA A 103 -16.61 4.13 29.44
CA ALA A 103 -16.15 4.77 30.69
C ALA A 103 -16.98 6.02 31.00
N LEU A 104 -17.21 6.88 30.00
CA LEU A 104 -18.03 8.09 30.13
C LEU A 104 -19.48 7.74 30.51
N THR A 105 -20.08 6.76 29.84
CA THR A 105 -21.44 6.32 30.18
C THR A 105 -21.51 5.80 31.61
N THR A 106 -20.49 5.06 32.06
CA THR A 106 -20.43 4.54 33.43
C THR A 106 -20.35 5.67 34.45
N LEU A 107 -19.46 6.65 34.25
CA LEU A 107 -19.32 7.82 35.11
C LEU A 107 -20.61 8.63 35.19
N LEU A 108 -21.26 8.88 34.05
CA LEU A 108 -22.56 9.56 34.00
C LEU A 108 -23.64 8.81 34.77
N THR A 109 -23.75 7.48 34.59
CA THR A 109 -24.73 6.68 35.32
C THR A 109 -24.48 6.66 36.82
N LEU A 110 -23.22 6.65 37.27
CA LEU A 110 -22.89 6.73 38.68
C LEU A 110 -23.29 8.09 39.25
N TRP A 111 -22.95 9.18 38.55
CA TRP A 111 -23.27 10.54 38.98
C TRP A 111 -24.78 10.75 39.13
N LEU A 112 -25.57 10.28 38.16
CA LEU A 112 -27.04 10.33 38.21
C LEU A 112 -27.65 9.46 39.30
N LYS A 113 -26.99 8.37 39.69
CA LYS A 113 -27.47 7.45 40.73
C LYS A 113 -27.08 7.85 42.15
N THR A 114 -26.15 8.78 42.34
CA THR A 114 -25.84 9.34 43.65
C THR A 114 -27.03 10.20 44.11
N PRO A 115 -27.81 9.78 45.13
CA PRO A 115 -28.86 10.63 45.67
C PRO A 115 -28.22 11.81 46.40
N LEU A 116 -28.75 13.02 46.13
CA LEU A 116 -28.48 14.25 46.90
C LEU A 116 -28.99 14.12 48.33
#